data_AF-A0A7L4JCC1-F1
#
_entry.id   AF-A0A7L4JCC1-F1
#
_cell.length_a   1.000
_cell.length_b   1.000
_cell.length_c   1.000
_cell.angle_alpha   90.00
_cell.angle_beta   90.00
_cell.angle_gamma   90.00
#
_symmetry.space_group_name_H-M   'P 1'
#
loop_
_entity.id
_entity.type
_entity.pdbx_description
1 polymer ?
#
loop_
_entity_poly.entity_id
_entity_poly.type
_entity_poly.pdbx_seq_one_letter_code
_entity_poly.pdbx_strand_id
1 'polypeptide(L)'
;PPFTFAPRRLRLGPQHPLFEDGDVHRHLYLQGVLTSLEEVAERPKVSEFSCHISGCSQVFDTLESYEHHYNTLHRNVCSFCKRSFPSGNLLDIHILEWHDSLFQIMAEKQNMYQCLVEGCTEKFKSSKDRKDHL
;
A
#
# COMPACT_ATOMS: atom_id res chain seq x y z
N PRO A 1 46.18 32.08 -8.24
CA PRO A 1 45.17 33.17 -8.04
C PRO A 1 43.85 32.60 -7.50
N PRO A 2 43.27 33.14 -6.42
CA PRO A 2 41.96 32.69 -5.94
C PRO A 2 40.86 33.16 -6.88
N PHE A 3 39.89 32.29 -7.17
CA PHE A 3 38.74 32.59 -8.01
C PHE A 3 37.84 33.61 -7.28
N THR A 4 37.76 34.84 -7.76
CA THR A 4 36.85 35.86 -7.23
C THR A 4 35.48 35.73 -7.89
N PHE A 5 34.52 35.14 -7.18
CA PHE A 5 33.12 35.11 -7.61
C PHE A 5 32.37 36.35 -7.11
N ALA A 6 31.74 37.08 -8.02
CA ALA A 6 30.84 38.20 -7.71
C ALA A 6 29.44 37.92 -8.29
N PRO A 7 28.42 37.68 -7.45
CA PRO A 7 27.08 37.35 -7.94
C PRO A 7 26.43 38.55 -8.64
N ARG A 8 25.93 38.33 -9.86
CA ARG A 8 25.17 39.33 -10.63
C ARG A 8 23.82 38.76 -11.03
N ARG A 9 22.75 39.55 -10.86
CA ARG A 9 21.43 39.18 -11.37
C ARG A 9 21.38 39.40 -12.88
N LEU A 10 21.14 38.33 -13.63
CA LEU A 10 20.93 38.38 -15.08
C LEU A 10 19.42 38.26 -15.34
N ARG A 11 18.87 39.17 -16.15
CA ARG A 11 17.51 39.04 -16.69
C ARG A 11 17.63 38.51 -18.11
N LEU A 12 17.35 37.22 -18.27
CA LEU A 12 17.42 36.53 -19.55
C LEU A 12 16.00 36.28 -20.06
N GLY A 13 15.81 36.41 -21.37
CA GLY A 13 14.53 36.10 -22.00
C GLY A 13 14.26 34.58 -22.03
N PRO A 14 13.00 34.15 -22.23
CA PRO A 14 12.63 32.73 -22.23
C PRO A 14 13.32 31.86 -23.30
N GLN A 15 13.77 32.45 -24.41
CA GLN A 15 14.47 31.76 -25.50
C GLN A 15 15.98 32.07 -25.50
N HIS A 16 16.54 32.39 -24.34
CA HIS A 16 17.96 32.72 -24.25
C HIS A 16 18.81 31.44 -24.44
N PRO A 17 19.92 31.47 -25.21
CA PRO A 17 20.71 30.26 -25.51
C PRO A 17 21.20 29.46 -24.30
N LEU A 18 21.40 30.13 -23.15
CA LEU A 18 21.73 29.48 -21.88
C LEU A 18 20.69 28.47 -21.39
N PHE A 19 19.45 28.53 -21.88
CA PHE A 19 18.37 27.61 -21.51
C PHE A 19 18.16 26.48 -22.52
N GLU A 20 18.77 26.55 -23.71
CA GLU A 20 18.55 25.57 -24.80
C GLU A 20 18.82 24.14 -24.35
N ASP A 21 19.96 23.89 -23.72
CA ASP A 21 20.30 22.56 -23.21
C ASP A 21 19.28 22.08 -22.17
N GLY A 22 18.85 22.95 -21.26
CA GLY A 22 17.85 22.64 -20.23
C GLY A 22 16.48 22.32 -20.83
N ASP A 23 16.08 23.06 -21.85
CA ASP A 23 14.81 22.86 -22.56
C ASP A 23 14.81 21.52 -23.32
N VAL A 24 15.92 21.15 -23.96
CA VAL A 24 16.11 19.84 -24.60
C VAL A 24 16.02 18.71 -23.57
N HIS A 25 16.71 18.83 -22.43
CA HIS A 25 16.65 17.80 -21.39
C HIS A 25 15.24 17.65 -20.81
N ARG A 26 14.54 18.77 -20.56
CA ARG A 26 13.15 18.75 -20.09
C ARG A 26 12.22 18.11 -21.11
N HIS A 27 12.40 18.42 -22.40
CA HIS A 27 11.60 17.84 -23.47
C HIS A 27 11.79 16.31 -23.56
N LEU A 28 13.04 15.84 -23.56
CA LEU A 28 13.36 14.40 -23.58
C LEU A 28 12.81 13.67 -22.34
N TYR A 29 12.90 14.29 -21.17
CA TYR A 29 12.32 13.74 -19.94
C TYR A 29 10.80 13.61 -20.04
N LEU A 30 10.11 14.66 -20.49
CA LEU A 30 8.64 14.62 -20.65
C LEU A 30 8.21 13.61 -21.70
N GLN A 31 8.94 13.51 -22.81
CA GLN A 31 8.69 12.50 -23.82
C GLN A 31 8.87 11.09 -23.25
N GLY A 32 9.94 10.83 -22.50
CA GLY A 32 10.14 9.55 -21.82
C GLY A 32 9.00 9.20 -20.86
N VAL A 33 8.53 10.16 -20.06
CA VAL A 33 7.38 9.95 -19.17
C VAL A 33 6.10 9.64 -19.94
N LEU A 34 5.82 10.36 -21.03
CA LEU A 34 4.64 10.12 -21.86
C LEU A 34 4.69 8.75 -22.54
N THR A 35 5.83 8.37 -23.12
CA THR A 35 6.02 7.05 -23.73
C THR A 35 5.86 5.94 -22.69
N SER A 36 6.41 6.10 -21.48
CA SER A 36 6.18 5.14 -20.40
C SER A 36 4.71 5.03 -19.97
N LEU A 37 3.92 6.11 -20.08
CA LEU A 37 2.47 6.06 -19.79
C LEU A 37 1.68 5.41 -20.93
N GLU A 38 2.09 5.60 -22.18
CA GLU A 38 1.50 4.93 -23.35
C GLU A 38 1.79 3.42 -23.32
N GLU A 39 2.98 3.00 -22.89
CA GLU A 39 3.34 1.59 -22.66
C GLU A 39 2.50 0.93 -21.53
N VAL A 40 1.98 1.72 -20.58
CA VAL A 40 1.09 1.21 -19.52
C VAL A 40 -0.33 0.92 -20.03
N ALA A 41 -0.75 1.50 -21.17
CA ALA A 41 -2.11 1.31 -21.69
C ALA A 41 -2.32 -0.03 -22.43
N GLU A 42 -1.26 -0.63 -22.96
CA GLU A 42 -1.29 -1.91 -23.69
C GLU A 42 -0.58 -3.01 -22.87
N ARG A 43 -1.03 -3.23 -21.63
CA ARG A 43 -0.58 -4.40 -20.86
C ARG A 43 -1.08 -5.67 -21.55
N PRO A 44 -0.26 -6.74 -21.66
CA PRO A 44 -0.67 -7.98 -22.34
C PRO A 44 -1.91 -8.57 -21.67
N LYS A 45 -3.06 -8.49 -22.33
CA LYS A 45 -4.30 -9.11 -21.87
C LYS A 45 -4.23 -10.61 -22.16
N VAL A 46 -4.41 -11.42 -21.13
CA VAL A 46 -4.54 -12.87 -21.28
C VAL A 46 -6.02 -13.23 -21.46
N SER A 47 -6.30 -14.44 -21.93
CA SER A 47 -7.67 -14.97 -21.93
C SER A 47 -8.27 -14.84 -20.52
N GLU A 48 -9.53 -14.41 -20.45
CA GLU A 48 -10.23 -14.23 -19.18
C GLU A 48 -10.15 -15.49 -18.31
N PHE A 49 -9.80 -15.31 -17.04
CA PHE A 49 -9.69 -16.39 -16.07
C PHE A 49 -10.40 -16.01 -14.77
N SER A 50 -10.91 -17.01 -14.06
CA SER A 50 -11.66 -16.81 -12.82
C SER A 50 -10.78 -16.96 -11.57
N CYS A 51 -11.20 -16.32 -10.48
CA CYS A 51 -10.65 -16.61 -9.16
C CYS A 51 -10.94 -18.07 -8.77
N HIS A 52 -9.92 -18.79 -8.31
CA HIS A 52 -10.03 -20.21 -7.96
C HIS A 52 -10.56 -20.47 -6.54
N ILE A 53 -10.85 -19.41 -5.78
CA ILE A 53 -11.29 -19.53 -4.38
C ILE A 53 -12.77 -19.91 -4.35
N SER A 54 -13.08 -20.96 -3.58
CA SER A 54 -14.44 -21.47 -3.42
C SER A 54 -15.40 -20.38 -2.97
N GLY A 55 -16.42 -20.09 -3.78
CA GLY A 55 -17.42 -19.04 -3.52
C GLY A 55 -17.06 -17.66 -4.09
N CYS A 56 -15.91 -17.48 -4.72
CA CYS A 56 -15.58 -16.29 -5.49
C CYS A 56 -15.85 -16.52 -6.98
N SER A 57 -16.58 -15.60 -7.62
CA SER A 57 -16.93 -15.66 -9.04
C SER A 57 -16.36 -14.49 -9.84
N GLN A 58 -15.29 -13.86 -9.33
CA GLN A 58 -14.64 -12.75 -10.03
C GLN A 58 -13.80 -13.27 -11.20
N VAL A 59 -13.81 -12.52 -12.30
CA VAL A 59 -13.06 -12.82 -13.53
C VAL A 59 -12.10 -11.68 -13.85
N PHE A 60 -10.96 -12.03 -14.41
CA PHE A 60 -9.85 -11.13 -14.67
C PHE A 60 -9.26 -11.38 -16.06
N ASP A 61 -8.82 -10.30 -16.70
CA ASP A 61 -8.12 -10.30 -17.99
C ASP A 61 -6.61 -10.01 -17.83
N THR A 62 -6.19 -9.70 -16.60
CA THR A 62 -4.82 -9.30 -16.24
C THR A 62 -4.43 -9.91 -14.89
N LEU A 63 -3.15 -10.30 -14.77
CA LEU A 63 -2.61 -10.88 -13.53
C LEU A 63 -2.64 -9.88 -12.36
N GLU A 64 -2.32 -8.62 -12.62
CA GLU A 64 -2.26 -7.57 -11.59
C GLU A 64 -3.61 -7.29 -10.93
N SER A 65 -4.69 -7.29 -11.73
CA SER A 65 -6.06 -7.14 -11.19
C SER A 65 -6.43 -8.31 -10.29
N TYR A 66 -6.07 -9.53 -10.69
CA TYR A 66 -6.24 -10.73 -9.87
C TYR A 66 -5.41 -10.68 -8.57
N GLU A 67 -4.13 -10.28 -8.64
CA GLU A 67 -3.26 -10.15 -7.47
C GLU A 67 -3.80 -9.11 -6.49
N HIS A 68 -4.26 -7.96 -7.00
CA HIS A 68 -4.88 -6.92 -6.19
C HIS A 68 -6.16 -7.44 -5.51
N HIS A 69 -7.04 -8.11 -6.25
CA HIS A 69 -8.23 -8.76 -5.72
C HIS A 69 -7.89 -9.79 -4.63
N TYR A 70 -6.92 -10.66 -4.90
CA TYR A 70 -6.50 -11.69 -3.95
C TYR A 70 -5.94 -11.05 -2.67
N ASN A 71 -5.08 -10.05 -2.80
CA ASN A 71 -4.46 -9.37 -1.67
C ASN A 71 -5.47 -8.62 -0.79
N THR A 72 -6.54 -8.08 -1.38
CA THR A 72 -7.56 -7.30 -0.66
C THR A 72 -8.65 -8.18 -0.04
N LEU A 73 -9.08 -9.24 -0.72
CA LEU A 73 -10.26 -10.02 -0.32
C LEU A 73 -9.95 -11.40 0.22
N HIS A 74 -8.79 -11.96 -0.13
CA HIS A 74 -8.52 -13.39 0.10
C HIS A 74 -7.26 -13.67 0.90
N ARG A 75 -6.31 -12.75 0.93
CA ARG A 75 -5.01 -12.93 1.60
C ARG A 75 -5.15 -13.16 3.11
N ASN A 76 -5.94 -12.34 3.80
CA ASN A 76 -6.12 -12.45 5.25
C ASN A 76 -7.57 -12.80 5.59
N VAL A 77 -7.98 -14.02 5.26
CA VAL A 77 -9.35 -14.52 5.55
C VAL A 77 -9.33 -15.48 6.74
N CYS A 78 -10.25 -15.26 7.68
CA CYS A 78 -10.41 -16.18 8.81
C CYS A 78 -10.93 -17.54 8.34
N SER A 79 -10.22 -18.61 8.71
CA SER A 79 -10.58 -19.98 8.37
C SER A 79 -11.93 -20.40 8.97
N PHE A 80 -12.29 -19.89 10.15
CA PHE A 80 -13.50 -20.23 10.89
C PHE A 80 -14.75 -19.49 10.40
N CYS A 81 -14.70 -18.15 10.30
CA CYS A 81 -15.87 -17.32 9.97
C CYS A 81 -15.86 -16.70 8.57
N LYS A 82 -14.80 -16.95 7.78
CA LYS A 82 -14.62 -16.47 6.40
C LYS A 82 -14.63 -14.93 6.22
N ARG A 83 -14.46 -14.16 7.30
CA ARG A 83 -14.27 -12.70 7.22
C ARG A 83 -12.88 -12.36 6.69
N SER A 84 -12.78 -11.36 5.81
CA SER A 84 -11.53 -10.81 5.29
C SER A 84 -11.04 -9.65 6.15
N PHE A 85 -9.72 -9.51 6.26
CA PHE A 85 -9.05 -8.48 7.05
C PHE A 85 -7.99 -7.72 6.23
N PRO A 86 -7.80 -6.42 6.48
CA PRO A 86 -6.79 -5.62 5.77
C PRO A 86 -5.34 -6.05 6.02
N SER A 87 -5.05 -6.63 7.19
CA SER A 87 -3.70 -7.10 7.54
C SER A 87 -3.72 -8.45 8.26
N GLY A 88 -2.58 -9.13 8.27
CA GLY A 88 -2.38 -10.37 9.01
C GLY A 88 -2.53 -10.18 10.53
N ASN A 89 -2.00 -9.08 11.08
CA ASN A 89 -2.14 -8.76 12.51
C ASN A 89 -3.61 -8.65 12.93
N LEU A 90 -4.45 -7.98 12.14
CA LEU A 90 -5.88 -7.86 12.43
C LEU A 90 -6.59 -9.22 12.37
N LEU A 91 -6.18 -10.09 11.45
CA LEU A 91 -6.67 -11.47 11.39
C LEU A 91 -6.25 -12.27 12.63
N ASP A 92 -5.00 -12.17 13.06
CA ASP A 92 -4.47 -12.88 14.23
C ASP A 92 -5.16 -12.40 15.52
N ILE A 93 -5.31 -11.07 15.69
CA ILE A 93 -6.08 -10.47 16.79
C ILE A 93 -7.53 -10.97 16.76
N HIS A 94 -8.16 -11.03 15.57
CA HIS A 94 -9.50 -11.57 15.44
C HIS A 94 -9.59 -13.04 15.88
N ILE A 95 -8.65 -13.89 15.44
CA ILE A 95 -8.63 -15.31 15.82
C ILE A 95 -8.48 -15.45 17.34
N LEU A 96 -7.56 -14.70 17.95
CA LEU A 96 -7.37 -14.70 19.39
C LEU A 96 -8.60 -14.19 20.14
N GLU A 97 -9.17 -13.05 19.76
CA GLU A 97 -10.26 -12.45 20.54
C GLU A 97 -11.62 -13.14 20.34
N TRP A 98 -11.87 -13.73 19.17
CA TRP A 98 -13.19 -14.27 18.80
C TRP A 98 -13.25 -15.80 18.70
N HIS A 99 -12.14 -16.46 18.38
CA HIS A 99 -12.12 -17.90 18.14
C HIS A 99 -11.32 -18.69 19.19
N ASP A 100 -10.43 -18.05 19.95
CA ASP A 100 -9.76 -18.69 21.09
C ASP A 100 -10.68 -18.69 22.32
N SER A 101 -11.17 -19.88 22.68
CA SER A 101 -12.04 -20.09 23.84
C SER A 101 -11.34 -19.79 25.17
N LEU A 102 -10.00 -19.77 25.20
CA LEU A 102 -9.22 -19.46 26.39
C LEU A 102 -8.94 -17.97 26.55
N PHE A 103 -9.23 -17.15 25.54
CA PHE A 103 -8.89 -15.73 25.54
C PHE A 103 -9.44 -15.01 26.77
N GLN A 104 -10.71 -15.22 27.09
CA GLN A 104 -11.36 -14.57 28.23
C GLN A 104 -10.72 -14.98 29.57
N ILE A 105 -10.39 -16.27 29.72
CA ILE A 105 -9.74 -16.80 30.94
C ILE A 105 -8.35 -16.19 31.11
N MET A 106 -7.62 -16.01 30.00
CA MET A 106 -6.31 -15.36 30.02
C MET A 106 -6.43 -13.85 30.30
N ALA A 107 -7.45 -13.18 29.73
CA ALA A 107 -7.68 -11.75 29.89
C ALA A 107 -7.98 -11.34 31.35
N GLU A 108 -8.50 -12.26 32.16
CA GLU A 108 -8.67 -12.02 33.61
C GLU A 108 -7.33 -11.90 34.35
N LYS A 109 -6.29 -12.61 33.89
CA LYS A 109 -5.00 -12.72 34.58
C LYS A 109 -3.92 -11.80 34.00
N GLN A 110 -4.02 -11.45 32.72
CA GLN A 110 -3.01 -10.65 32.01
C GLN A 110 -3.64 -9.78 30.91
N ASN A 111 -2.88 -8.80 30.44
CA ASN A 111 -3.31 -7.91 29.36
C ASN A 111 -3.30 -8.66 28.02
N MET A 112 -4.50 -9.00 27.51
CA MET A 112 -4.66 -9.77 26.28
C MET A 112 -5.06 -8.93 25.07
N TYR A 113 -5.68 -7.76 25.27
CA TYR A 113 -6.17 -6.93 24.17
C TYR A 113 -5.02 -6.18 23.51
N GLN A 114 -4.65 -6.56 22.30
CA GLN A 114 -3.54 -5.93 21.56
C GLN A 114 -4.02 -4.67 20.84
N CYS A 115 -3.13 -3.67 20.70
CA CYS A 115 -3.40 -2.52 19.85
C CYS A 115 -3.64 -2.96 18.39
N LEU A 116 -4.55 -2.28 17.70
CA LEU A 116 -4.91 -2.59 16.31
C LEU A 116 -3.96 -1.93 15.28
N VAL A 117 -3.08 -1.04 15.74
CA VAL A 117 -2.13 -0.32 14.87
C VAL A 117 -0.87 -1.16 14.66
N GLU A 118 -0.53 -1.39 13.40
CA GLU A 118 0.71 -2.06 13.00
C GLU A 118 1.94 -1.32 13.58
N GLY A 119 2.79 -2.06 14.29
CA GLY A 119 3.98 -1.51 14.95
C GLY A 119 3.78 -1.04 16.40
N CYS A 120 2.54 -1.02 16.92
CA CYS A 120 2.30 -0.79 18.34
C CYS A 120 2.33 -2.11 19.13
N THR A 121 3.16 -2.19 20.17
CA THR A 121 3.31 -3.40 21.02
C THR A 121 2.50 -3.35 22.32
N GLU A 122 1.71 -2.29 22.52
CA GLU A 122 0.93 -2.08 23.72
C GLU A 122 -0.21 -3.10 23.85
N LYS A 123 -0.42 -3.59 25.07
CA LYS A 123 -1.48 -4.54 25.43
C LYS A 123 -2.27 -4.03 26.62
N PHE A 124 -3.58 -4.21 26.53
CA PHE A 124 -4.55 -3.64 27.43
C PHE A 124 -5.35 -4.72 28.16
N LYS A 125 -5.89 -4.35 29.33
CA LYS A 125 -6.72 -5.23 30.14
C LYS A 125 -8.15 -5.33 29.61
N SER A 126 -8.66 -4.27 28.97
CA SER A 126 -9.98 -4.27 28.36
C SER A 126 -9.98 -3.69 26.96
N SER A 127 -10.99 -4.06 26.17
CA SER A 127 -11.27 -3.44 24.87
C SER A 127 -11.55 -1.94 24.98
N LYS A 128 -12.02 -1.46 26.15
CA LYS A 128 -12.23 -0.03 26.41
C LYS A 128 -10.90 0.70 26.54
N ASP A 129 -9.97 0.19 27.34
CA ASP A 129 -8.64 0.80 27.51
C ASP A 129 -7.88 0.85 26.18
N ARG A 130 -8.04 -0.19 25.36
CA ARG A 130 -7.51 -0.19 23.99
C ARG A 130 -8.10 0.94 23.13
N LYS A 131 -9.41 1.18 23.23
CA LYS A 131 -10.06 2.27 22.48
C LYS A 131 -9.60 3.64 22.97
N ASP A 132 -9.35 3.78 24.27
CA ASP A 132 -8.86 5.04 24.85
C ASP A 132 -7.40 5.33 24.43
N HIS A 133 -6.64 4.30 24.04
CA HIS A 133 -5.29 4.44 23.48
C HIS A 133 -5.26 4.86 22.00
N LEU A 134 -6.28 4.48 21.22
CA LEU A 134 -6.40 4.76 19.78
C LEU A 134 -6.89 6.18 19.52
#